data_AF-A0A7S0M0J9-F1
#
_entry.id   AF-A0A7S0M0J9-F1
#
_cell.length_a   1.000
_cell.length_b   1.000
_cell.length_c   1.000
_cell.angle_alpha   90.00
_cell.angle_beta   90.00
_cell.angle_gamma   90.00
#
_symmetry.space_group_name_H-M   'P 1'
#
loop_
_entity.id
_entity.type
_entity.pdbx_description
1 polymer ?
#
loop_
_entity_poly.entity_id
_entity_poly.type
_entity_poly.pdbx_seq_one_letter_code
_entity_poly.pdbx_strand_id
1 'polypeptide(L)'
;GRQGDVVLGFQDHEKEAQSSSSPYFGCIVGRVANRIADGKFTLDGKEYVLARNNGPNHLHGGEDGFDKRVWSVSRLLPDGILLELHSPDGDQGYPGALDVTAEYRLVNDAVELRMRARAPDPAAGGAPTPVNLAQHSYFNL
;
A
#
# COMPACT_ATOMS: atom_id res chain seq x y z
N GLY A 1 28.31 14.51 -11.54
CA GLY A 1 27.59 14.93 -10.33
C GLY A 1 28.21 14.26 -9.11
N ARG A 2 27.76 14.60 -7.90
CA ARG A 2 28.10 13.85 -6.68
C ARG A 2 27.01 12.81 -6.42
N GLN A 3 27.40 11.58 -6.07
CA GLN A 3 26.44 10.56 -5.62
C GLN A 3 25.95 10.91 -4.21
N GLY A 4 24.69 10.59 -3.92
CA GLY A 4 24.05 10.85 -2.63
C GLY A 4 22.71 10.11 -2.54
N ASP A 5 22.15 10.07 -1.33
CA ASP A 5 20.78 9.62 -1.15
C ASP A 5 19.82 10.63 -1.78
N VAL A 6 18.88 10.11 -2.56
CA VAL A 6 17.92 10.89 -3.35
C VAL A 6 16.50 10.77 -2.82
N VAL A 7 16.28 9.98 -1.77
CA VAL A 7 14.97 9.81 -1.13
C VAL A 7 15.06 10.07 0.37
N LEU A 8 13.99 10.63 0.94
CA LEU A 8 13.88 10.80 2.39
C LEU A 8 13.49 9.48 3.05
N GLY A 9 14.02 9.25 4.25
CA GLY A 9 13.73 8.09 5.07
C GLY A 9 14.07 8.32 6.54
N PHE A 10 13.85 7.29 7.33
CA PHE A 10 14.13 7.27 8.76
C PHE A 10 15.42 6.52 9.05
N GLN A 11 16.14 6.92 10.11
CA GLN A 11 17.27 6.14 10.60
C GLN A 11 16.78 4.90 11.37
N ASP A 12 15.71 5.07 12.16
CA ASP A 12 15.04 3.99 12.89
C ASP A 12 13.67 3.75 12.27
N HIS A 13 13.64 2.88 11.26
CA HIS A 13 12.42 2.61 10.50
C HIS A 13 11.33 1.96 11.37
N GLU A 14 11.67 1.08 12.31
CA GLU A 14 10.66 0.36 13.11
C GLU A 14 9.88 1.33 14.00
N LYS A 15 10.58 2.28 14.62
CA LYS A 15 9.96 3.22 15.55
C LYS A 15 9.28 4.40 14.85
N GLU A 16 9.91 4.94 13.81
CA GLU A 16 9.47 6.20 13.21
C GLU A 16 8.41 5.98 12.12
N ALA A 17 8.52 4.90 11.33
CA ALA A 17 7.54 4.61 10.27
C ALA A 17 6.18 4.20 10.86
N GLN A 18 6.17 3.55 12.03
CA GLN A 18 4.94 3.15 12.73
C GLN A 18 4.36 4.24 13.64
N SER A 19 5.01 5.40 13.75
CA SER A 19 4.46 6.52 14.51
C SER A 19 3.16 7.02 13.86
N SER A 20 2.19 7.44 14.69
CA SER A 20 0.97 8.12 14.22
C SER A 20 1.26 9.46 13.52
N SER A 21 2.48 10.00 13.66
CA SER A 21 2.96 11.19 12.97
C SER A 21 3.80 10.88 11.72
N SER A 22 3.89 9.61 11.31
CA SER A 22 4.64 9.22 10.11
C SER A 22 4.08 9.93 8.87
N PRO A 23 4.91 10.62 8.07
CA PRO A 23 4.51 11.28 6.84
C PRO A 23 4.47 10.31 5.64
N TYR A 24 4.42 8.99 5.89
CA TYR A 24 4.42 7.95 4.85
C TYR A 24 5.69 7.95 3.99
N PHE A 25 6.87 8.12 4.59
CA PHE A 25 8.13 8.08 3.82
C PHE A 25 8.39 6.71 3.22
N GLY A 26 8.47 6.66 1.88
CA GLY A 26 9.00 5.51 1.14
C GLY A 26 8.10 4.27 1.10
N CYS A 27 7.00 4.25 1.86
CA CYS A 27 6.12 3.10 1.97
C CYS A 27 5.20 2.93 0.76
N ILE A 28 4.53 1.78 0.70
CA ILE A 28 3.43 1.51 -0.23
C ILE A 28 2.12 1.73 0.52
N VAL A 29 1.31 2.67 0.03
CA VAL A 29 -0.01 2.96 0.60
C VAL A 29 -1.11 2.20 -0.17
N GLY A 30 -2.09 1.69 0.58
CA GLY A 30 -3.22 0.92 0.04
C GLY A 30 -4.07 0.34 1.18
N ARG A 31 -5.27 -0.21 0.92
CA ARG A 31 -5.83 -0.62 -0.38
C ARG A 31 -6.18 0.51 -1.35
N VAL A 32 -6.59 1.67 -0.83
CA VAL A 32 -6.85 2.88 -1.61
C VAL A 32 -5.97 4.02 -1.09
N ALA A 33 -5.06 4.48 -1.94
CA ALA A 33 -4.24 5.64 -1.72
C ALA A 33 -5.08 6.92 -1.75
N ASN A 34 -4.63 7.92 -0.99
CA ASN A 34 -5.32 9.19 -0.77
C ASN A 34 -6.66 9.02 -0.04
N ARG A 35 -7.58 9.97 -0.20
CA ARG A 35 -8.78 10.11 0.61
C ARG A 35 -10.01 9.51 -0.06
N ILE A 36 -10.76 8.73 0.70
CA ILE A 36 -12.18 8.45 0.45
C ILE A 36 -12.99 9.41 1.31
N ALA A 37 -13.79 10.23 0.64
CA ALA A 37 -14.62 11.25 1.27
C ALA A 37 -15.55 10.63 2.31
N ASP A 38 -15.63 11.26 3.49
CA ASP A 38 -16.48 10.82 4.60
C ASP A 38 -16.21 9.37 5.08
N GLY A 39 -15.11 8.75 4.65
CA GLY A 39 -14.84 7.33 4.86
C GLY A 39 -15.93 6.43 4.30
N LYS A 40 -16.58 6.83 3.20
CA LYS A 40 -17.71 6.10 2.62
C LYS A 40 -17.56 5.93 1.12
N PHE A 41 -17.96 4.77 0.63
CA PHE A 41 -18.14 4.54 -0.79
C PHE A 41 -19.29 3.57 -1.04
N THR A 42 -19.82 3.59 -2.25
CA THR A 42 -20.85 2.65 -2.70
C THR A 42 -20.27 1.76 -3.78
N LEU A 43 -20.50 0.45 -3.65
CA LEU A 43 -20.12 -0.55 -4.64
C LEU A 43 -21.31 -1.49 -4.84
N ASP A 44 -21.73 -1.67 -6.09
CA ASP A 44 -22.89 -2.49 -6.47
C ASP A 44 -24.15 -2.19 -5.65
N GLY A 45 -24.39 -0.90 -5.38
CA GLY A 45 -25.55 -0.42 -4.63
C GLY A 45 -25.48 -0.60 -3.11
N LYS A 46 -24.40 -1.18 -2.57
CA LYS A 46 -24.16 -1.31 -1.13
C LYS A 46 -23.21 -0.21 -0.64
N GLU A 47 -23.60 0.50 0.42
CA GLU A 47 -22.72 1.46 1.11
C GLU A 47 -21.76 0.71 2.05
N TYR A 48 -20.49 1.10 2.00
CA TYR A 48 -19.44 0.66 2.90
C TYR A 48 -18.96 1.87 3.70
N VAL A 49 -18.80 1.66 5.01
CA VAL A 49 -18.28 2.67 5.94
C VAL A 49 -16.92 2.20 6.44
N LEU A 50 -15.92 3.06 6.27
CA LEU A 50 -14.52 2.84 6.62
C LEU A 50 -14.12 3.72 7.80
N ALA A 51 -13.00 3.38 8.44
CA ALA A 51 -12.42 4.21 9.50
C ALA A 51 -12.06 5.61 8.98
N ARG A 52 -12.41 6.65 9.74
CA ARG A 52 -12.04 8.04 9.42
C ARG A 52 -10.76 8.43 10.16
N ASN A 53 -9.63 8.10 9.57
CA ASN A 53 -8.29 8.34 10.14
C ASN A 53 -7.67 9.68 9.70
N ASN A 54 -8.38 10.50 8.91
CA ASN A 54 -7.92 11.84 8.54
C ASN A 54 -9.06 12.85 8.47
N GLY A 55 -9.38 13.44 9.63
CA GLY A 55 -10.55 14.32 9.76
C GLY A 55 -11.83 13.56 9.40
N PRO A 56 -12.66 14.05 8.47
CA PRO A 56 -13.85 13.32 8.05
C PRO A 56 -13.54 12.14 7.12
N ASN A 57 -12.31 12.00 6.62
CA ASN A 57 -12.00 11.12 5.50
C ASN A 57 -11.26 9.85 5.93
N HIS A 58 -11.33 8.83 5.08
CA HIS A 58 -10.49 7.64 5.15
C HIS A 58 -9.27 7.83 4.25
N LEU A 59 -8.06 7.77 4.80
CA LEU A 59 -6.81 8.11 4.16
C LEU A 59 -5.91 6.87 4.05
N HIS A 60 -5.33 6.68 2.86
CA HIS A 60 -4.24 5.74 2.58
C HIS A 60 -4.52 4.28 2.98
N GLY A 61 -5.79 3.89 2.99
CA GLY A 61 -6.21 2.52 3.30
C GLY A 61 -6.50 2.26 4.77
N GLY A 62 -6.37 3.26 5.65
CA GLY A 62 -6.92 3.20 7.01
C GLY A 62 -5.90 3.21 8.13
N GLU A 63 -6.36 2.80 9.30
CA GLU A 63 -5.58 2.82 10.53
C GLU A 63 -4.46 1.78 10.51
N ASP A 64 -4.72 0.61 9.93
CA ASP A 64 -3.75 -0.47 9.66
C ASP A 64 -3.69 -0.75 8.14
N GLY A 65 -3.41 0.31 7.38
CA GLY A 65 -3.18 0.25 5.93
C GLY A 65 -1.88 -0.48 5.55
N PHE A 66 -1.68 -0.67 4.25
CA PHE A 66 -0.53 -1.44 3.75
C PHE A 66 0.84 -0.83 4.09
N ASP A 67 0.87 0.45 4.45
CA ASP A 67 2.03 1.20 4.90
C ASP A 67 2.58 0.74 6.26
N LYS A 68 1.73 0.11 7.09
CA LYS A 68 2.08 -0.30 8.47
C LYS A 68 2.35 -1.79 8.61
N ARG A 69 2.09 -2.55 7.54
CA ARG A 69 2.18 -4.00 7.57
C ARG A 69 3.54 -4.49 7.13
N VAL A 70 3.94 -5.62 7.69
CA VAL A 70 5.12 -6.36 7.24
C VAL A 70 4.73 -7.21 6.04
N TRP A 71 5.33 -6.94 4.88
CA TRP A 71 5.12 -7.71 3.67
C TRP A 71 6.01 -8.95 3.67
N SER A 72 5.50 -10.05 3.13
CA SER A 72 6.26 -11.28 2.99
C SER A 72 7.18 -11.21 1.78
N VAL A 73 8.40 -11.75 1.91
CA VAL A 73 9.29 -11.94 0.76
C VAL A 73 8.85 -13.20 0.01
N SER A 74 8.15 -13.00 -1.12
CA SER A 74 7.65 -14.09 -1.96
C SER A 74 8.76 -14.68 -2.83
N ARG A 75 9.72 -13.85 -3.28
CA ARG A 75 10.86 -14.29 -4.10
C ARG A 75 12.06 -13.33 -4.01
N LEU A 76 13.26 -13.90 -3.95
CA LEU A 76 14.51 -13.18 -4.23
C LEU A 76 14.88 -13.33 -5.71
N LEU A 77 15.26 -12.23 -6.34
CA LEU A 77 15.73 -12.17 -7.73
C LEU A 77 17.22 -11.79 -7.75
N PRO A 78 17.97 -12.11 -8.81
CA PRO A 78 19.38 -11.70 -8.92
C PRO A 78 19.60 -10.18 -8.79
N ASP A 79 18.60 -9.40 -9.20
CA ASP A 79 18.60 -7.94 -9.30
C ASP A 79 17.43 -7.30 -8.55
N GLY A 80 16.79 -8.00 -7.61
CA GLY A 80 15.57 -7.48 -6.99
C GLY A 80 14.88 -8.40 -5.99
N ILE A 81 13.67 -8.01 -5.62
CA ILE A 81 12.83 -8.69 -4.64
C ILE A 81 11.35 -8.59 -5.03
N LEU A 82 10.61 -9.67 -4.82
CA LEU A 82 9.16 -9.68 -4.91
C LEU A 82 8.57 -9.77 -3.50
N LEU A 83 7.85 -8.73 -3.11
CA LEU A 83 7.11 -8.65 -1.86
C LEU A 83 5.63 -8.98 -2.11
N GLU A 84 4.98 -9.55 -1.12
CA GLU A 84 3.57 -9.95 -1.15
C GLU A 84 2.84 -9.61 0.14
N LEU A 85 1.59 -9.18 0.01
CA LEU A 85 0.68 -8.91 1.12
C LEU A 85 -0.71 -9.42 0.77
N HIS A 86 -1.28 -10.21 1.68
CA HIS A 86 -2.68 -10.64 1.61
C HIS A 86 -3.55 -9.71 2.47
N SER A 87 -4.58 -9.14 1.85
CA SER A 87 -5.59 -8.31 2.50
C SER A 87 -6.92 -9.07 2.44
N PRO A 88 -7.40 -9.68 3.54
CA PRO A 88 -8.60 -10.52 3.51
C PRO A 88 -9.88 -9.72 3.23
N ASP A 89 -10.99 -10.42 3.01
CA ASP A 89 -12.32 -9.79 2.96
C ASP A 89 -12.63 -9.08 4.29
N GLY A 90 -13.18 -7.87 4.21
CA GLY A 90 -13.48 -7.02 5.36
C GLY A 90 -12.28 -6.25 5.91
N ASP A 91 -11.08 -6.43 5.37
CA ASP A 91 -9.87 -5.76 5.84
C ASP A 91 -10.00 -4.23 5.74
N GLN A 92 -9.75 -3.52 6.85
CA GLN A 92 -9.98 -2.09 7.02
C GLN A 92 -11.40 -1.61 6.63
N GLY A 93 -12.38 -2.54 6.54
CA GLY A 93 -13.75 -2.30 6.11
C GLY A 93 -13.99 -2.45 4.61
N TYR A 94 -12.98 -2.78 3.81
CA TYR A 94 -13.12 -3.03 2.38
C TYR A 94 -13.72 -4.42 2.10
N PRO A 95 -14.67 -4.56 1.16
CA PRO A 95 -15.13 -5.87 0.71
C PRO A 95 -14.06 -6.57 -0.14
N GLY A 96 -14.15 -7.89 -0.25
CA GLY A 96 -13.30 -8.72 -1.09
C GLY A 96 -11.89 -8.90 -0.53
N ALA A 97 -11.36 -10.11 -0.69
CA ALA A 97 -9.94 -10.35 -0.48
C ALA A 97 -9.13 -9.79 -1.66
N LEU A 98 -7.88 -9.39 -1.38
CA LEU A 98 -6.95 -8.85 -2.35
C LEU A 98 -5.53 -9.29 -2.04
N ASP A 99 -4.89 -9.94 -3.01
CA ASP A 99 -3.46 -10.22 -2.99
C ASP A 99 -2.73 -9.09 -3.70
N VAL A 100 -1.72 -8.52 -3.05
CA VAL A 100 -0.91 -7.43 -3.60
C VAL A 100 0.54 -7.85 -3.64
N THR A 101 1.20 -7.53 -4.75
CA THR A 101 2.63 -7.74 -4.92
C THR A 101 3.32 -6.45 -5.30
N ALA A 102 4.56 -6.30 -4.82
CA ALA A 102 5.46 -5.21 -5.16
C ALA A 102 6.81 -5.80 -5.55
N GLU A 103 7.16 -5.72 -6.82
CA GLU A 103 8.45 -6.16 -7.36
C GLU A 103 9.36 -4.95 -7.49
N TYR A 104 10.43 -4.92 -6.70
CA TYR A 104 11.51 -3.94 -6.83
C TYR A 104 12.67 -4.58 -7.59
N ARG A 105 13.19 -3.89 -8.60
CA ARG A 105 14.37 -4.31 -9.37
C ARG A 105 15.36 -3.17 -9.56
N LEU A 106 16.64 -3.50 -9.63
CA LEU A 106 17.70 -2.59 -10.08
C LEU A 106 18.07 -2.96 -11.52
N VAL A 107 17.63 -2.14 -12.47
CA VAL A 107 17.80 -2.37 -13.91
C VAL A 107 18.57 -1.20 -14.50
N ASN A 108 19.79 -1.44 -15.01
CA ASN A 108 20.64 -0.41 -15.63
C ASN A 108 20.78 0.87 -14.77
N ASP A 109 21.13 0.71 -13.50
CA ASP A 109 21.26 1.79 -12.50
C ASP A 109 19.95 2.54 -12.15
N ALA A 110 18.79 2.04 -12.60
CA ALA A 110 17.47 2.56 -12.24
C ALA A 110 16.73 1.60 -11.30
N VAL A 111 15.98 2.14 -10.35
CA VAL A 111 15.04 1.37 -9.54
C VAL A 111 13.70 1.28 -10.27
N GLU A 112 13.28 0.08 -10.62
CA GLU A 112 11.95 -0.21 -11.15
C GLU A 112 11.07 -0.76 -10.03
N LEU A 113 9.87 -0.20 -9.87
CA LEU A 113 8.83 -0.74 -9.01
C LEU A 113 7.63 -1.16 -9.87
N ARG A 114 7.27 -2.44 -9.81
CA ARG A 114 6.02 -2.94 -10.36
C ARG A 114 5.10 -3.43 -9.27
N MET A 115 3.96 -2.76 -9.12
CA MET A 115 2.89 -3.19 -8.22
C MET A 115 1.78 -3.92 -9.00
N ARG A 116 1.25 -5.00 -8.43
CA ARG A 116 0.07 -5.68 -8.96
C ARG A 116 -0.87 -6.00 -7.81
N ALA A 117 -2.15 -5.77 -8.04
CA ALA A 117 -3.22 -6.21 -7.16
C ALA A 117 -4.10 -7.23 -7.89
N ARG A 118 -4.49 -8.29 -7.20
CA ARG A 118 -5.32 -9.36 -7.73
C ARG A 118 -6.37 -9.75 -6.71
N ALA A 119 -7.64 -9.62 -7.07
CA ALA A 119 -8.71 -10.27 -6.32
C ALA A 119 -8.73 -11.77 -6.69
N PRO A 120 -9.13 -12.66 -5.77
CA PRO A 120 -9.41 -14.05 -6.12
C PRO A 120 -10.45 -14.16 -7.24
N ASP A 121 -10.48 -15.32 -7.89
CA ASP A 121 -11.53 -15.62 -8.86
C ASP A 121 -12.91 -15.62 -8.15
N PRO A 122 -14.00 -15.13 -8.77
CA PRO A 122 -15.33 -15.19 -8.17
C PRO A 122 -15.76 -16.59 -7.71
N ALA A 123 -15.38 -17.65 -8.45
CA ALA A 123 -15.66 -19.03 -8.06
C ALA A 123 -14.85 -19.50 -6.84
N ALA A 124 -13.75 -18.81 -6.53
CA ALA A 124 -12.91 -19.02 -5.35
C ALA A 124 -13.23 -18.00 -4.23
N GLY A 125 -14.39 -17.33 -4.28
CA GLY A 125 -14.81 -16.36 -3.26
C GLY A 125 -14.31 -14.93 -3.50
N GLY A 126 -13.82 -14.62 -4.71
CA GLY A 126 -13.49 -13.26 -5.10
C GLY A 126 -14.71 -12.34 -5.12
N ALA A 127 -14.52 -11.11 -4.64
CA ALA A 127 -15.54 -10.07 -4.69
C ALA A 127 -14.94 -8.76 -5.21
N PRO A 128 -15.72 -7.92 -5.92
CA PRO A 128 -15.30 -6.59 -6.32
C PRO A 128 -14.82 -5.76 -5.13
N THR A 129 -13.76 -4.97 -5.34
CA THR A 129 -13.20 -4.09 -4.31
C THR A 129 -12.48 -2.90 -4.94
N PRO A 130 -12.52 -1.69 -4.34
CA PRO A 130 -11.72 -0.58 -4.83
C PRO A 130 -10.23 -0.83 -4.56
N VAL A 131 -9.40 -0.48 -5.54
CA VAL A 131 -7.94 -0.57 -5.44
C VAL A 131 -7.32 0.66 -6.07
N ASN A 132 -6.42 1.31 -5.33
CA ASN A 132 -5.59 2.41 -5.82
C ASN A 132 -4.27 2.37 -5.05
N LEU A 133 -3.22 1.83 -5.63
CA LEU A 133 -1.93 1.69 -4.95
C LEU A 133 -1.02 2.87 -5.31
N ALA A 134 -0.24 3.34 -4.34
CA ALA A 134 0.81 4.32 -4.60
C ALA A 134 2.05 4.01 -3.78
N GLN A 135 3.21 4.32 -4.35
CA GLN A 135 4.47 4.38 -3.62
C GLN A 135 4.69 5.83 -3.19
N HIS A 136 5.08 6.02 -1.93
CA HIS A 136 5.06 7.32 -1.27
C HIS A 136 6.48 7.87 -0.99
N SER A 137 7.40 7.72 -1.94
CA SER A 137 8.75 8.29 -1.85
C SER A 137 8.72 9.81 -1.94
N TYR A 138 9.54 10.43 -1.10
CA TYR A 138 9.85 11.85 -1.16
C TYR A 138 11.26 12.01 -1.73
N PHE A 139 11.36 12.62 -2.91
CA PHE A 139 12.63 12.81 -3.58
C PHE A 139 13.30 14.13 -3.16
N ASN A 140 14.63 14.10 -3.05
CA ASN A 140 15.48 15.27 -2.82
C ASN A 140 16.73 15.11 -3.72
N LEU A 141 16.78 15.85 -4.83
CA LEU A 141 17.75 15.66 -5.94
C LEU A 141 18.86 16.73 -5.95
#